data_AF-A0A0Q7IZ30-F1
#
_entry.id   AF-A0A0Q7IZ30-F1
#
_cell.length_a   1.000
_cell.length_b   1.000
_cell.length_c   1.000
_cell.angle_alpha   90.00
_cell.angle_beta   90.00
_cell.angle_gamma   90.00
#
_symmetry.space_group_name_H-M   'P 1'
#
loop_
_entity.id
_entity.type
_entity.pdbx_description
1 polymer ?
#
loop_
_entity_poly.entity_id
_entity_poly.type
_entity_poly.pdbx_seq_one_letter_code
_entity_poly.pdbx_strand_id
1 'polypeptide(L)'
;MYKYLALNDQNLLGGSFFTYPGVEYGKESAKFRGSLITLFAEPIYKTDNASNAYTYVIQVKDNNQNSWIFTIYEGPSGTAIGYNGKGDKETERAAEALINEIKMTIPSDFEEVVFYHDFGNKITYGCSNGVCYFNEELGDTYFN
;
A
#
# COMPACT_ATOMS: atom_id res chain seq x y z
N MET A 1 -20.02 -9.39 -6.30
CA MET A 1 -18.69 -9.23 -6.89
C MET A 1 -18.34 -7.76 -6.77
N TYR A 2 -17.14 -7.43 -6.30
CA TYR A 2 -16.70 -6.05 -6.18
C TYR A 2 -15.99 -5.60 -7.46
N LYS A 3 -16.05 -4.30 -7.74
CA LYS A 3 -15.24 -3.63 -8.76
C LYS A 3 -14.31 -2.64 -8.06
N TYR A 4 -13.07 -2.57 -8.52
CA TYR A 4 -12.03 -1.74 -7.94
C TYR A 4 -11.58 -0.69 -8.96
N LEU A 5 -11.47 0.56 -8.54
CA LEU A 5 -11.06 1.66 -9.41
C LEU A 5 -10.07 2.54 -8.67
N ALA A 6 -8.88 2.74 -9.25
CA ALA A 6 -7.96 3.77 -8.79
C ALA A 6 -8.51 5.16 -9.13
N LEU A 7 -8.57 6.04 -8.14
CA LEU A 7 -8.98 7.43 -8.30
C LEU A 7 -7.75 8.34 -8.29
N ASN A 8 -7.72 9.30 -9.21
CA ASN A 8 -6.67 10.32 -9.27
C ASN A 8 -7.13 11.62 -8.62
N ASP A 9 -7.42 11.58 -7.32
CA ASP A 9 -7.84 12.74 -6.53
C ASP A 9 -7.19 12.74 -5.15
N GLN A 10 -6.20 13.61 -4.96
CA GLN A 10 -5.48 13.74 -3.70
C GLN A 10 -6.32 14.36 -2.58
N ASN A 11 -7.46 15.01 -2.88
CA ASN A 11 -8.35 15.53 -1.83
C ASN A 11 -9.07 14.42 -1.05
N LEU A 12 -9.04 13.20 -1.58
CA LEU A 12 -9.60 12.01 -0.93
C LEU A 12 -8.58 11.31 -0.02
N LEU A 13 -7.33 11.79 0.03
CA LEU A 13 -6.32 11.27 0.92
C LEU A 13 -6.76 11.45 2.37
N GLY A 14 -6.82 10.33 3.09
CA GLY A 14 -7.12 10.34 4.51
C GLY A 14 -7.83 9.05 4.95
N GLY A 15 -7.93 8.93 6.27
CA GLY A 15 -8.72 7.89 6.92
C GLY A 15 -8.82 8.21 8.41
N SER A 16 -10.03 8.27 8.94
CA SER A 16 -10.25 8.31 10.40
C SER A 16 -10.24 6.91 11.01
N PHE A 17 -10.42 5.89 10.17
CA PHE A 17 -10.40 4.49 10.50
C PHE A 17 -9.39 3.77 9.61
N PHE A 18 -8.85 2.66 10.11
CA PHE A 18 -7.94 1.82 9.36
C PHE A 18 -8.26 0.35 9.58
N THR A 19 -7.93 -0.47 8.58
CA THR A 19 -7.85 -1.91 8.71
C THR A 19 -6.40 -2.34 8.44
N TYR A 20 -5.96 -3.39 9.14
CA TYR A 20 -4.62 -3.91 8.98
C TYR A 20 -4.60 -4.94 7.84
N PRO A 21 -3.83 -4.72 6.76
CA PRO A 21 -3.81 -5.65 5.64
C PRO A 21 -3.05 -6.94 5.95
N GLY A 22 -2.36 -7.06 7.10
CA GLY A 22 -1.55 -8.24 7.42
C GLY A 22 -0.40 -8.40 6.44
N VAL A 23 0.39 -7.33 6.27
CA VAL A 23 1.58 -7.29 5.42
C VAL A 23 2.76 -7.15 6.35
N GLU A 24 3.63 -8.15 6.37
CA GLU A 24 4.87 -8.10 7.14
C GLU A 24 5.89 -7.17 6.47
N TYR A 25 6.73 -6.55 7.29
CA TYR A 25 7.84 -5.74 6.80
C TYR A 25 8.86 -6.64 6.08
N GLY A 26 9.19 -6.31 4.83
CA GLY A 26 10.16 -7.03 4.03
C GLY A 26 9.63 -7.42 2.65
N LYS A 27 9.85 -8.69 2.26
CA LYS A 27 9.41 -9.19 0.94
C LYS A 27 7.89 -9.12 0.74
N GLU A 28 7.11 -9.20 1.81
CA GLU A 28 5.66 -9.03 1.72
C GLU A 28 5.26 -7.59 1.37
N SER A 29 5.98 -6.58 1.87
CA SER A 29 5.81 -5.18 1.45
C SER A 29 6.04 -5.02 -0.05
N ALA A 30 7.12 -5.63 -0.57
CA ALA A 30 7.42 -5.64 -2.00
C ALA A 30 6.32 -6.33 -2.82
N LYS A 31 5.88 -7.52 -2.39
CA LYS A 31 4.80 -8.24 -3.05
C LYS A 31 3.51 -7.42 -3.08
N PHE A 32 3.13 -6.83 -1.96
CA PHE A 32 1.91 -6.04 -1.85
C PHE A 32 1.96 -4.81 -2.77
N ARG A 33 3.08 -4.08 -2.77
CA ARG A 33 3.34 -2.95 -3.68
C ARG A 33 3.25 -3.37 -5.15
N GLY A 34 3.90 -4.47 -5.53
CA GLY A 34 3.84 -4.99 -6.90
C GLY A 34 2.43 -5.39 -7.34
N SER A 35 1.63 -5.97 -6.44
CA SER A 35 0.23 -6.30 -6.71
C SER A 35 -0.64 -5.05 -6.90
N LEU A 36 -0.39 -3.99 -6.12
CA LEU A 36 -1.05 -2.69 -6.33
C LEU A 36 -0.72 -2.13 -7.71
N ILE A 37 0.54 -2.20 -8.14
CA ILE A 37 0.96 -1.75 -9.47
C ILE A 37 0.24 -2.53 -10.57
N THR A 38 0.12 -3.86 -10.43
CA THR A 38 -0.64 -4.69 -11.39
C THR A 38 -2.09 -4.26 -11.49
N LEU A 39 -2.76 -4.01 -10.35
CA LEU A 39 -4.19 -3.72 -10.31
C LEU A 39 -4.51 -2.27 -10.71
N PHE A 40 -3.64 -1.34 -10.34
CA PHE A 40 -3.96 0.08 -10.24
C PHE A 40 -2.94 1.02 -10.89
N ALA A 41 -1.88 0.48 -11.53
CA ALA A 41 -0.74 1.23 -12.03
C ALA A 41 -0.02 2.02 -10.90
N GLU A 42 0.65 3.12 -11.23
CA GLU A 42 1.39 3.93 -10.24
C GLU A 42 0.48 4.61 -9.20
N PRO A 43 0.98 4.84 -7.97
CA PRO A 43 0.22 5.55 -6.95
C PRO A 43 0.01 7.02 -7.32
N ILE A 44 -0.99 7.65 -6.71
CA ILE A 44 -1.25 9.09 -6.88
C ILE A 44 -0.25 9.98 -6.14
N TYR A 45 0.49 9.38 -5.21
CA TYR A 45 1.53 10.01 -4.42
C TYR A 45 2.65 9.00 -4.16
N LYS A 46 3.90 9.46 -4.29
CA LYS A 46 5.10 8.65 -4.08
C LYS A 46 6.26 9.55 -3.63
N THR A 47 7.08 9.06 -2.71
CA THR A 47 8.36 9.69 -2.32
C THR A 47 9.42 8.64 -2.04
N ASP A 48 10.66 9.09 -1.86
CA ASP A 48 11.78 8.27 -1.40
C ASP A 48 11.82 8.14 0.13
N ASN A 49 10.87 8.72 0.88
CA ASN A 49 10.82 8.57 2.33
C ASN A 49 10.09 7.26 2.70
N ALA A 50 10.79 6.32 3.34
CA ALA A 50 10.24 5.01 3.75
C ALA A 50 9.05 5.15 4.72
N SER A 51 8.99 6.24 5.49
CA SER A 51 7.87 6.56 6.38
C SER A 51 6.67 7.19 5.68
N ASN A 52 6.73 7.43 4.37
CA ASN A 52 5.66 8.02 3.56
C ASN A 52 5.84 7.67 2.07
N ALA A 53 6.12 6.39 1.79
CA ALA A 53 6.67 5.97 0.51
C ALA A 53 5.67 6.14 -0.63
N TYR A 54 4.40 5.84 -0.39
CA TYR A 54 3.36 5.95 -1.40
C TYR A 54 1.95 6.03 -0.85
N THR A 55 1.03 6.48 -1.70
CA THR A 55 -0.41 6.41 -1.44
C THR A 55 -1.25 6.18 -2.70
N TYR A 56 -2.22 5.26 -2.60
CA TYR A 56 -3.31 5.05 -3.56
C TYR A 56 -4.64 5.48 -2.95
N VAL A 57 -5.57 5.92 -3.80
CA VAL A 57 -7.00 6.06 -3.45
C VAL A 57 -7.78 5.10 -4.32
N ILE A 58 -8.46 4.14 -3.69
CA ILE A 58 -9.19 3.07 -4.35
C ILE A 58 -10.67 3.19 -4.03
N GLN A 59 -11.49 3.28 -5.07
CA GLN A 59 -12.92 3.13 -4.99
C GLN A 59 -13.30 1.65 -5.13
N VAL A 60 -14.04 1.13 -4.15
CA VAL A 60 -14.63 -0.22 -4.18
C VAL A 60 -16.14 -0.06 -4.39
N LYS A 61 -16.70 -0.75 -5.40
CA LYS A 61 -18.13 -0.75 -5.69
C LYS A 61 -18.69 -2.17 -5.64
N ASP A 62 -19.85 -2.33 -5.02
CA ASP A 62 -20.62 -3.58 -5.13
C ASP A 62 -21.61 -3.55 -6.31
N ASN A 63 -22.34 -4.65 -6.48
CA ASN A 63 -23.37 -4.77 -7.52
C ASN A 63 -24.63 -3.93 -7.22
N ASN A 64 -24.81 -3.48 -5.98
CA ASN A 64 -25.95 -2.69 -5.53
C ASN A 64 -25.68 -1.17 -5.62
N GLN A 65 -24.59 -0.78 -6.29
CA GLN A 65 -24.12 0.60 -6.43
C GLN A 65 -23.66 1.25 -5.12
N ASN A 66 -23.46 0.47 -4.05
CA ASN A 66 -22.75 0.98 -2.88
C ASN A 66 -21.29 1.23 -3.26
N SER A 67 -20.70 2.27 -2.68
CA SER A 67 -19.34 2.69 -2.97
C SER A 67 -18.61 3.05 -1.68
N TRP A 68 -17.39 2.55 -1.55
CA TRP A 68 -16.46 2.87 -0.47
C TRP A 68 -15.18 3.43 -1.06
N ILE A 69 -14.51 4.32 -0.32
CA ILE A 69 -13.23 4.92 -0.71
C ILE A 69 -12.20 4.54 0.35
N PHE A 70 -11.14 3.89 -0.12
CA PHE A 70 -10.02 3.47 0.71
C PHE A 70 -8.75 4.18 0.29
N THR A 71 -7.93 4.55 1.26
CA THR A 71 -6.58 5.05 1.08
C THR A 71 -5.61 3.94 1.44
N ILE A 72 -4.80 3.48 0.49
CA ILE A 72 -3.76 2.47 0.74
C ILE A 72 -2.41 3.18 0.76
N TYR A 73 -1.68 3.11 1.85
CA TYR A 73 -0.42 3.85 2.00
C TYR A 73 0.64 3.04 2.73
N GLU A 74 1.90 3.40 2.52
CA GLU A 74 3.02 2.90 3.30
C GLU A 74 3.56 4.04 4.19
N GLY A 75 3.38 3.86 5.49
CA GLY A 75 3.77 4.81 6.53
C GLY A 75 4.88 4.25 7.45
N PRO A 76 5.16 4.91 8.59
CA PRO A 76 6.22 4.50 9.51
C PRO A 76 6.05 3.08 10.07
N SER A 77 4.81 2.60 10.17
CA SER A 77 4.46 1.25 10.66
C SER A 77 4.24 0.24 9.52
N GLY A 78 4.67 0.57 8.30
CA GLY A 78 4.45 -0.23 7.10
C GLY A 78 3.12 0.06 6.40
N THR A 79 2.65 -0.91 5.62
CA THR A 79 1.47 -0.75 4.76
C THR A 79 0.17 -0.79 5.59
N ALA A 80 -0.73 0.17 5.31
CA ALA A 80 -2.04 0.27 5.92
C ALA A 80 -3.13 0.63 4.91
N ILE A 81 -4.39 0.33 5.27
CA ILE A 81 -5.57 0.72 4.49
C ILE A 81 -6.47 1.57 5.38
N GLY A 82 -6.54 2.86 5.09
CA GLY A 82 -7.43 3.81 5.73
C GLY A 82 -8.74 3.98 4.96
N TYR A 83 -9.77 4.49 5.63
CA TYR A 83 -11.01 4.92 4.97
C TYR A 83 -11.69 6.05 5.76
N ASN A 84 -12.44 6.86 5.02
CA ASN A 84 -13.32 7.90 5.57
C ASN A 84 -14.74 7.33 5.64
N GLY A 85 -15.39 7.42 6.79
CA GLY A 85 -16.75 6.90 6.98
C GLY A 85 -16.97 6.31 8.36
N LYS A 86 -17.90 5.36 8.46
CA LYS A 86 -18.17 4.60 9.67
C LYS A 86 -17.52 3.22 9.53
N GLY A 87 -16.80 2.75 10.54
CA GLY A 87 -16.37 1.35 10.63
C GLY A 87 -17.56 0.43 10.85
N ASP A 88 -18.40 0.27 9.83
CA ASP A 88 -19.50 -0.69 9.81
C ASP A 88 -19.10 -1.98 9.08
N LYS A 89 -19.89 -3.03 9.29
CA LYS A 89 -19.61 -4.37 8.77
C LYS A 89 -19.51 -4.42 7.25
N GLU A 90 -20.23 -3.56 6.54
CA GLU A 90 -20.16 -3.55 5.07
C GLU A 90 -18.88 -2.87 4.59
N THR A 91 -18.42 -1.82 5.27
CA THR A 91 -17.12 -1.19 5.02
C THR A 91 -15.97 -2.16 5.32
N GLU A 92 -16.04 -2.89 6.44
CA GLU A 92 -15.07 -3.93 6.79
C GLU A 92 -15.00 -5.02 5.71
N ARG A 93 -16.16 -5.54 5.27
CA ARG A 93 -16.23 -6.54 4.18
C ARG A 93 -15.68 -6.02 2.86
N ALA A 94 -15.94 -4.76 2.52
CA ALA A 94 -15.40 -4.15 1.30
C ALA A 94 -13.87 -4.02 1.39
N ALA A 95 -13.34 -3.66 2.55
CA ALA A 95 -11.90 -3.58 2.80
C ALA A 95 -11.24 -4.96 2.73
N GLU A 96 -11.82 -5.97 3.37
CA GLU A 96 -11.35 -7.36 3.32
C GLU A 96 -11.33 -7.91 1.89
N ALA A 97 -12.37 -7.62 1.10
CA ALA A 97 -12.43 -8.02 -0.30
C ALA A 97 -11.30 -7.39 -1.12
N LEU A 98 -11.04 -6.09 -0.91
CA LEU A 98 -9.92 -5.39 -1.55
C LEU A 98 -8.56 -5.98 -1.14
N ILE A 99 -8.35 -6.26 0.15
CA ILE A 99 -7.11 -6.89 0.66
C ILE A 99 -6.90 -8.25 -0.01
N ASN A 100 -7.95 -9.08 -0.07
CA ASN A 100 -7.88 -10.40 -0.68
C ASN A 100 -7.54 -10.31 -2.17
N GLU A 101 -8.15 -9.37 -2.90
CA GLU A 101 -7.84 -9.13 -4.32
C GLU A 101 -6.35 -8.81 -4.50
N ILE A 102 -5.83 -7.86 -3.71
CA ILE A 102 -4.40 -7.46 -3.77
C ILE A 102 -3.50 -8.66 -3.46
N LYS A 103 -3.80 -9.42 -2.41
CA LYS A 103 -2.98 -10.56 -1.98
C LYS A 103 -2.97 -11.73 -2.98
N MET A 104 -4.06 -11.91 -3.73
CA MET A 104 -4.16 -12.95 -4.76
C MET A 104 -3.59 -12.52 -6.12
N THR A 105 -3.39 -11.22 -6.33
CA THR A 105 -2.87 -10.69 -7.59
C THR A 105 -1.38 -11.00 -7.72
N ILE A 106 -0.98 -11.45 -8.91
CA ILE A 106 0.42 -11.63 -9.29
C ILE A 106 1.08 -10.23 -9.35
N PRO A 107 2.19 -9.99 -8.63
CA PRO A 107 2.84 -8.69 -8.59
C PRO A 107 3.51 -8.37 -9.92
N SER A 108 3.46 -7.11 -10.33
CA SER A 108 4.23 -6.58 -11.46
C SER A 108 5.70 -6.49 -11.10
N ASP A 109 6.56 -6.51 -12.13
CA ASP A 109 7.97 -6.24 -11.94
C ASP A 109 8.18 -4.74 -11.68
N PHE A 110 8.93 -4.43 -10.62
CA PHE A 110 9.25 -3.07 -10.22
C PHE A 110 10.45 -3.06 -9.27
N GLU A 111 11.09 -1.90 -9.13
CA GLU A 111 12.13 -1.64 -8.14
C GLU A 111 11.94 -0.24 -7.56
N GLU A 112 12.10 -0.12 -6.25
CA GLU A 112 12.07 1.14 -5.52
C GLU A 112 13.26 1.22 -4.56
N VAL A 113 13.73 2.46 -4.37
CA VAL A 113 14.71 2.81 -3.35
C VAL A 113 14.08 3.87 -2.45
N VAL A 114 13.95 3.55 -1.16
CA VAL A 114 13.41 4.46 -0.13
C VAL A 114 14.35 4.53 1.06
N PHE A 115 14.23 5.59 1.86
CA PHE A 115 15.13 5.92 2.96
C PHE A 115 14.36 6.20 4.25
N TYR A 116 14.82 5.64 5.37
CA TYR A 116 14.47 6.16 6.68
C TYR A 116 15.43 7.30 7.02
N HIS A 117 15.08 8.53 6.63
CA HIS A 117 15.95 9.70 6.77
C HIS A 117 16.43 9.96 8.21
N ASP A 118 15.65 9.55 9.21
CA ASP A 118 16.01 9.70 10.63
C ASP A 118 17.21 8.82 11.03
N PHE A 119 17.38 7.66 10.40
CA PHE A 119 18.42 6.67 10.73
C PHE A 119 19.46 6.49 9.62
N GLY A 120 19.21 7.07 8.43
CA GLY A 120 20.05 6.89 7.25
C GLY A 120 19.92 5.52 6.58
N ASN A 121 18.95 4.69 7.00
CA ASN A 121 18.75 3.38 6.39
C ASN A 121 18.25 3.55 4.96
N LYS A 122 18.78 2.73 4.05
CA LYS A 122 18.35 2.63 2.66
C LYS A 122 17.70 1.28 2.43
N ILE A 123 16.50 1.29 1.89
CA ILE A 123 15.74 0.10 1.52
C ILE A 123 15.67 0.04 0.01
N THR A 124 16.07 -1.11 -0.56
CA THR A 124 15.86 -1.44 -1.97
C THR A 124 14.93 -2.65 -2.03
N TYR A 125 13.78 -2.50 -2.66
CA TYR A 125 12.75 -3.53 -2.69
C TYR A 125 11.99 -3.54 -4.01
N GLY A 126 11.48 -4.70 -4.39
CA GLY A 126 10.90 -4.88 -5.71
C GLY A 126 10.45 -6.30 -5.98
N CYS A 127 9.94 -6.52 -7.19
CA CYS A 127 9.68 -7.85 -7.73
C CYS A 127 10.29 -7.95 -9.13
N SER A 128 10.84 -9.12 -9.45
CA SER A 128 11.37 -9.42 -10.78
C SER A 128 11.03 -10.85 -11.17
N ASN A 129 10.40 -11.03 -12.32
CA ASN A 129 9.92 -12.31 -12.82
C ASN A 129 9.11 -13.10 -11.76
N GLY A 130 8.23 -12.39 -11.04
CA GLY A 130 7.40 -12.97 -9.98
C GLY A 130 8.11 -13.32 -8.67
N VAL A 131 9.41 -13.01 -8.54
CA VAL A 131 10.18 -13.17 -7.30
C VAL A 131 10.41 -11.81 -6.65
N CYS A 132 9.89 -11.62 -5.44
CA CYS A 132 10.02 -10.37 -4.71
C CYS A 132 11.22 -10.38 -3.76
N TYR A 133 11.88 -9.22 -3.66
CA TYR A 133 13.07 -9.00 -2.87
C TYR A 133 12.95 -7.74 -2.02
N PHE A 134 13.71 -7.72 -0.94
CA PHE A 134 13.78 -6.62 0.00
C PHE A 134 15.17 -6.66 0.64
N ASN A 135 15.87 -5.53 0.59
CA ASN A 135 17.19 -5.35 1.18
C ASN A 135 17.23 -4.03 1.94
N GLU A 136 17.63 -4.08 3.20
CA GLU A 136 17.83 -2.89 4.03
C GLU A 136 19.31 -2.77 4.37
N GLU A 137 19.92 -1.66 3.95
CA GLU A 137 21.25 -1.21 4.33
C GLU A 137 21.09 -0.24 5.49
N LEU A 138 21.59 -0.61 6.67
CA LEU A 138 21.56 0.28 7.83
C LEU A 138 22.46 1.49 7.58
N GLY A 139 21.99 2.68 7.97
CA GLY A 139 22.81 3.87 7.92
C GLY A 139 24.00 3.75 8.89
N ASP A 140 25.10 4.45 8.57
CA ASP A 140 26.21 4.66 9.51
C ASP A 140 25.70 5.51 10.68
N THR A 141 25.08 4.86 11.66
CA THR A 141 24.80 5.48 12.94
C THR A 141 26.13 5.64 13.66
N TYR A 142 26.66 6.87 13.64
CA TYR A 142 27.82 7.27 14.42
C TYR A 142 27.55 7.02 15.91
N PHE A 143 27.92 5.85 16.41
CA PHE A 143 28.31 5.69 17.81
C PHE A 143 29.71 6.29 17.95
N ASN A 144 29.79 7.62 18.06
CA ASN A 144 30.95 8.33 18.61
C ASN A 144 30.68 8.65 20.08
#